data_AF-A0A4Q0XUG3-F1
#
_entry.id   AF-A0A4Q0XUG3-F1
#
_cell.length_a   1.000
_cell.length_b   1.000
_cell.length_c   1.000
_cell.angle_alpha   90.00
_cell.angle_beta   90.00
_cell.angle_gamma   90.00
#
_symmetry.space_group_name_H-M   'P 1'
#
loop_
_entity.id
_entity.type
_entity.pdbx_description
1 polymer ?
#
loop_
_entity_poly.entity_id
_entity_poly.type
_entity_poly.pdbx_seq_one_letter_code
_entity_poly.pdbx_strand_id
1 'polypeptide(L)'
;MFFKSNNTENIINALDQIEEFVKGNTNSIELDELKKDDKILKKIHSLANLIAHKQEEDVTIYGEIMICAEKLSDGFIDDRITKTTSNAKLNYIAKTFNKMSNKLEESLIEIDKVLDEYSKQNFLTSINEDLFRGGELKNLSIGVNYLKDEITKNLMSTYRT
;
A
#
# COMPACT_ATOMS: atom_id res chain seq x y z
N MET A 1 -20.08 26.79 46.06
CA MET A 1 -20.51 26.00 44.89
C MET A 1 -19.74 26.39 43.61
N PHE A 2 -18.46 26.84 43.71
CA PHE A 2 -17.76 27.53 42.61
C PHE A 2 -16.52 26.81 42.04
N PHE A 3 -16.24 25.57 42.44
CA PHE A 3 -15.06 24.81 41.97
C PHE A 3 -15.35 23.83 40.83
N LYS A 4 -16.61 23.72 40.38
CA LYS A 4 -17.01 22.74 39.36
C LYS A 4 -16.93 23.26 37.91
N SER A 5 -17.01 24.57 37.69
CA SER A 5 -17.03 25.16 36.34
C SER A 5 -15.68 25.09 35.64
N ASN A 6 -14.60 25.43 36.34
CA ASN A 6 -13.25 25.49 35.77
C ASN A 6 -12.77 24.10 35.28
N ASN A 7 -13.17 23.03 35.96
CA ASN A 7 -12.77 21.68 35.55
C ASN A 7 -13.52 21.19 34.32
N THR A 8 -14.79 21.57 34.17
CA THR A 8 -15.58 21.25 32.98
C THR A 8 -15.03 21.97 31.76
N GLU A 9 -14.64 23.23 31.90
CA GLU A 9 -14.06 24.03 30.81
C GLU A 9 -12.71 23.45 30.35
N ASN A 10 -11.84 23.05 31.28
CA ASN A 10 -10.59 22.37 30.95
C ASN A 10 -10.81 21.03 30.21
N ILE A 11 -11.84 20.27 30.61
CA ILE A 11 -12.19 19.01 29.92
C ILE A 11 -12.69 19.31 28.50
N ILE A 12 -13.52 20.32 28.31
CA ILE A 12 -14.02 20.71 26.98
C ILE A 12 -12.85 21.14 26.09
N ASN A 13 -11.98 22.04 26.57
CA ASN A 13 -10.81 22.48 25.81
C ASN A 13 -9.90 21.31 25.40
N ALA A 14 -9.68 20.35 26.30
CA ALA A 14 -8.90 19.15 26.00
C ALA A 14 -9.56 18.29 24.92
N LEU A 15 -10.88 18.14 24.96
CA LEU A 15 -11.63 17.41 23.94
C LEU A 15 -11.63 18.14 22.59
N ASP A 16 -11.76 19.46 22.59
CA ASP A 16 -11.71 20.29 21.37
C ASP A 16 -10.34 20.16 20.69
N GLN A 17 -9.24 20.16 21.44
CA GLN A 17 -7.91 19.92 20.88
C GLN A 17 -7.75 18.52 20.28
N ILE A 18 -8.29 17.49 20.94
CA ILE A 18 -8.29 16.12 20.39
C ILE A 18 -9.13 16.09 19.11
N GLU A 19 -10.28 16.76 19.08
CA GLU A 19 -11.15 16.83 17.91
C GLU A 19 -10.45 17.50 16.72
N GLU A 20 -9.78 18.63 16.93
CA GLU A 20 -9.03 19.33 15.89
C GLU A 20 -7.85 18.50 15.35
N PHE A 21 -7.15 17.77 16.23
CA PHE A 21 -6.10 16.84 15.82
C PHE A 21 -6.64 15.68 14.98
N VAL A 22 -7.76 15.07 15.40
CA VAL A 22 -8.41 13.96 14.67
C VAL A 22 -8.95 14.41 13.31
N LYS A 23 -9.44 15.65 13.20
CA LYS A 23 -9.81 16.25 11.92
C LYS A 23 -8.61 16.53 11.00
N GLY A 24 -7.40 16.53 11.54
CA GLY A 24 -6.17 16.90 10.82
C GLY A 24 -5.97 18.41 10.71
N ASN A 25 -6.67 19.22 11.51
CA ASN A 25 -6.50 20.67 11.54
C ASN A 25 -5.26 21.08 12.36
N THR A 26 -4.79 20.21 13.26
CA THR A 26 -3.53 20.37 14.00
C THR A 26 -2.67 19.11 13.91
N ASN A 27 -1.35 19.28 14.09
CA ASN A 27 -0.37 18.18 14.04
C ASN A 27 0.07 17.68 15.43
N SER A 28 -0.45 18.29 16.50
CA SER A 28 -0.14 17.94 17.89
C SER A 28 -1.35 18.19 18.79
N ILE A 29 -1.36 17.51 19.94
CA ILE A 29 -2.33 17.73 21.01
C ILE A 29 -1.57 18.33 22.20
N GLU A 30 -1.87 19.57 22.58
CA GLU A 30 -1.17 20.33 23.62
C GLU A 30 -2.07 20.54 24.84
N LEU A 31 -2.19 19.50 25.66
CA LEU A 31 -3.03 19.52 26.85
C LEU A 31 -2.35 20.21 28.04
N ASP A 32 -3.11 21.02 28.78
CA ASP A 32 -2.67 21.71 30.00
C ASP A 32 -2.13 20.75 31.09
N GLU A 33 -1.28 21.27 31.99
CA GLU A 33 -0.69 20.46 33.06
C GLU A 33 -1.74 19.83 34.00
N LEU A 34 -1.60 18.53 34.23
CA LEU A 34 -2.46 17.74 35.11
C LEU A 34 -2.36 18.19 36.57
N LYS A 35 -3.48 18.58 37.18
CA LYS A 35 -3.58 18.60 38.65
C LYS A 35 -3.54 17.16 39.19
N LYS A 36 -2.80 16.94 40.28
CA LYS A 36 -2.41 15.60 40.78
C LYS A 36 -3.56 14.61 41.01
N ASP A 37 -4.78 15.07 41.28
CA ASP A 37 -5.92 14.21 41.65
C ASP A 37 -7.03 14.08 40.60
N ASP A 38 -6.89 14.67 39.40
CA ASP A 38 -7.93 14.55 38.39
C ASP A 38 -7.81 13.26 37.56
N LYS A 39 -8.59 12.24 37.95
CA LYS A 39 -8.66 10.95 37.26
C LYS A 39 -9.23 11.06 35.84
N ILE A 40 -10.14 12.02 35.60
CA ILE A 40 -10.78 12.20 34.29
C ILE A 40 -9.75 12.79 33.33
N LEU A 41 -9.10 13.89 33.75
CA LEU A 41 -8.10 14.55 32.92
C LEU A 41 -6.92 13.59 32.63
N LYS A 42 -6.44 12.82 33.61
CA LYS A 42 -5.44 11.76 33.38
C LYS A 42 -5.85 10.77 32.29
N LYS A 43 -7.12 10.35 32.27
CA LYS A 43 -7.61 9.43 31.24
C LYS A 43 -7.68 10.09 29.87
N ILE A 44 -8.07 11.37 29.80
CA ILE A 44 -8.08 12.16 28.57
C ILE A 44 -6.66 12.28 28.00
N HIS A 45 -5.67 12.65 28.82
CA HIS A 45 -4.27 12.70 28.38
C HIS A 45 -3.77 11.34 27.86
N SER A 46 -4.10 10.25 28.56
CA SER A 46 -3.74 8.90 28.09
C SER A 46 -4.38 8.55 26.75
N LEU A 47 -5.62 8.99 26.48
CA LEU A 47 -6.29 8.78 25.21
C LEU A 47 -5.71 9.67 24.10
N ALA A 48 -5.43 10.94 24.39
CA ALA A 48 -4.77 11.86 23.47
C ALA A 48 -3.43 11.30 23.00
N ASN A 49 -2.58 10.86 23.93
CA ASN A 49 -1.29 10.25 23.59
C ASN A 49 -1.46 8.98 22.74
N LEU A 50 -2.45 8.14 23.07
CA LEU A 50 -2.73 6.93 22.28
C LEU A 50 -3.20 7.26 20.85
N ILE A 51 -4.04 8.28 20.70
CA ILE A 51 -4.53 8.74 19.38
C ILE A 51 -3.36 9.32 18.58
N ALA A 52 -2.58 10.22 19.17
CA ALA A 52 -1.44 10.85 18.53
C ALA A 52 -0.41 9.83 18.05
N HIS A 53 -0.02 8.89 18.92
CA HIS A 53 0.92 7.83 18.57
C HIS A 53 0.41 6.93 17.43
N LYS A 54 -0.87 6.56 17.44
CA LYS A 54 -1.46 5.77 16.35
C LYS A 54 -1.47 6.53 15.02
N GLN A 55 -1.78 7.82 15.06
CA GLN A 55 -1.80 8.66 13.87
C GLN A 55 -0.39 8.84 13.29
N GLU A 56 0.63 9.00 14.13
CA GLU A 56 2.04 9.06 13.71
C GLU A 56 2.51 7.77 13.01
N GLU A 57 2.20 6.61 13.58
CA GLU A 57 2.48 5.31 12.96
C GLU A 57 1.77 5.20 11.59
N ASP A 58 0.48 5.57 11.53
CA ASP A 58 -0.34 5.46 10.32
C ASP A 58 0.14 6.42 9.21
N VAL A 59 0.56 7.65 9.54
CA VAL A 59 1.13 8.61 8.58
C VAL A 59 2.38 8.06 7.90
N THR A 60 3.24 7.37 8.65
CA THR A 60 4.48 6.80 8.11
C THR A 60 4.20 5.76 7.04
N ILE A 61 3.26 4.83 7.29
CA ILE A 61 2.91 3.80 6.32
C ILE A 61 2.12 4.39 5.13
N TYR A 62 1.28 5.41 5.34
CA TYR A 62 0.62 6.13 4.25
C TYR A 62 1.62 6.77 3.29
N GLY A 63 2.67 7.41 3.83
CA GLY A 63 3.72 8.02 3.01
C GLY A 63 4.44 6.99 2.13
N GLU A 64 4.80 5.83 2.68
CA GLU A 64 5.44 4.76 1.91
C GLU A 64 4.51 4.17 0.84
N ILE A 65 3.23 3.93 1.18
CA ILE A 65 2.22 3.50 0.20
C ILE A 65 2.14 4.49 -0.96
N MET A 66 2.12 5.79 -0.65
CA MET A 66 2.02 6.85 -1.66
C MET A 66 3.22 6.84 -2.60
N ILE A 67 4.44 6.75 -2.07
CA ILE A 67 5.67 6.70 -2.88
C ILE A 67 5.71 5.44 -3.76
N CYS A 68 5.37 4.27 -3.20
CA CYS A 68 5.34 3.03 -3.98
C CYS A 68 4.26 3.08 -5.08
N ALA A 69 3.11 3.72 -4.82
CA ALA A 69 2.06 3.88 -5.82
C ALA A 69 2.46 4.86 -6.93
N GLU A 70 3.13 5.97 -6.61
CA GLU A 70 3.67 6.92 -7.58
C GLU A 70 4.69 6.24 -8.51
N LYS A 71 5.67 5.55 -7.92
CA LYS A 71 6.65 4.74 -8.66
C LYS A 71 6.01 3.69 -9.55
N LEU A 72 5.01 2.97 -9.04
CA LEU A 72 4.25 2.00 -9.84
C LEU A 72 3.54 2.67 -11.03
N SER A 73 3.00 3.87 -10.85
CA SER A 73 2.36 4.62 -11.93
C SER A 73 3.34 5.07 -13.02
N ASP A 74 4.60 5.31 -12.65
CA ASP A 74 5.71 5.61 -13.55
C ASP A 74 6.32 4.35 -14.19
N GLY A 75 5.85 3.16 -13.82
CA GLY A 75 6.30 1.87 -14.37
C GLY A 75 7.40 1.18 -13.57
N PHE A 76 7.81 1.70 -12.41
CA PHE A 76 8.73 1.03 -11.49
C PHE A 76 7.97 0.06 -10.59
N ILE A 77 8.23 -1.25 -10.77
CA ILE A 77 7.43 -2.34 -10.17
C ILE A 77 8.16 -3.11 -9.06
N ASP A 78 9.41 -2.76 -8.75
CA ASP A 78 10.30 -3.44 -7.81
C ASP A 78 10.24 -2.88 -6.38
N ASP A 79 9.58 -1.73 -6.18
CA ASP A 79 9.45 -1.07 -4.89
C ASP A 79 8.42 -1.75 -3.97
N ARG A 80 8.67 -1.74 -2.65
CA ARG A 80 7.84 -2.44 -1.65
C ARG A 80 7.61 -1.60 -0.40
N ILE A 81 6.44 -1.75 0.19
CA ILE A 81 6.09 -1.17 1.48
C ILE A 81 6.72 -2.04 2.58
N THR A 82 7.60 -1.46 3.38
CA THR A 82 8.37 -2.14 4.43
C THR A 82 7.96 -1.75 5.84
N LYS A 83 7.32 -0.58 6.00
CA LYS A 83 6.83 -0.07 7.28
C LYS A 83 5.57 -0.81 7.70
N THR A 84 5.39 -0.85 9.02
CA THR A 84 4.24 -1.47 9.68
C THR A 84 3.70 -0.52 10.74
N THR A 85 2.44 -0.72 11.12
CA THR A 85 1.73 0.05 12.14
C THR A 85 0.98 -0.90 13.09
N SER A 86 0.56 -0.43 14.26
CA SER A 86 -0.42 -1.14 15.08
C SER A 86 -1.78 -1.33 14.40
N ASN A 87 -2.07 -0.59 13.32
CA ASN A 87 -3.30 -0.72 12.54
C ASN A 87 -3.27 -1.93 11.58
N ALA A 88 -3.90 -3.03 12.00
CA ALA A 88 -3.96 -4.27 11.23
C ALA A 88 -4.57 -4.12 9.82
N LYS A 89 -5.48 -3.15 9.61
CA LYS A 89 -6.09 -2.90 8.30
C LYS A 89 -5.06 -2.29 7.33
N LEU A 90 -4.25 -1.35 7.80
CA LEU A 90 -3.19 -0.76 6.99
C LEU A 90 -2.09 -1.77 6.65
N ASN A 91 -1.70 -2.60 7.62
CA ASN A 91 -0.77 -3.71 7.34
C ASN A 91 -1.32 -4.69 6.29
N TYR A 92 -2.63 -4.95 6.29
CA TYR A 92 -3.26 -5.79 5.28
C TYR A 92 -3.25 -5.14 3.88
N ILE A 93 -3.48 -3.83 3.80
CA ILE A 93 -3.36 -3.06 2.54
C ILE A 93 -1.92 -3.13 2.02
N ALA A 94 -0.92 -2.84 2.85
CA ALA A 94 0.49 -2.90 2.49
C ALA A 94 0.90 -4.30 1.98
N LYS A 95 0.48 -5.36 2.68
CA LYS A 95 0.71 -6.74 2.25
C LYS A 95 0.08 -7.05 0.90
N THR A 96 -1.14 -6.56 0.67
CA THR A 96 -1.86 -6.78 -0.58
C THR A 96 -1.20 -6.04 -1.75
N PHE A 97 -0.76 -4.81 -1.52
CA PHE A 97 0.02 -4.03 -2.48
C PHE A 97 1.32 -4.73 -2.85
N ASN A 98 2.12 -5.16 -1.87
CA ASN A 98 3.37 -5.88 -2.14
C ASN A 98 3.14 -7.18 -2.93
N LYS A 99 2.04 -7.89 -2.66
CA LYS A 99 1.65 -9.09 -3.42
C LYS A 99 1.30 -8.75 -4.87
N MET A 100 0.64 -7.61 -5.11
CA MET A 100 0.35 -7.12 -6.45
C MET A 100 1.65 -6.78 -7.19
N SER A 101 2.54 -5.99 -6.59
CA SER A 101 3.81 -5.60 -7.21
C SER A 101 4.69 -6.82 -7.52
N ASN A 102 4.78 -7.80 -6.61
CA ASN A 102 5.51 -9.06 -6.87
C ASN A 102 5.00 -9.79 -8.12
N LYS A 103 3.67 -9.87 -8.28
CA LYS A 103 3.08 -10.55 -9.45
C LYS A 103 3.30 -9.78 -10.74
N LEU A 104 3.22 -8.45 -10.68
CA LEU A 104 3.51 -7.60 -11.83
C LEU A 104 4.97 -7.73 -12.25
N GLU A 105 5.89 -7.66 -11.29
CA GLU A 105 7.33 -7.84 -11.52
C GLU A 105 7.64 -9.19 -12.14
N GLU A 106 7.17 -10.28 -11.52
CA GLU A 106 7.37 -11.64 -12.05
C GLU A 106 6.86 -11.77 -13.49
N SER A 107 5.65 -11.29 -13.76
CA SER A 107 5.04 -11.38 -15.08
C SER A 107 5.79 -10.56 -16.13
N LEU A 108 6.13 -9.31 -15.82
CA LEU A 108 6.71 -8.39 -16.80
C LEU A 108 8.17 -8.76 -17.11
N ILE A 109 8.93 -9.25 -16.12
CA ILE A 109 10.28 -9.79 -16.35
C ILE A 109 10.22 -11.05 -17.22
N GLU A 110 9.27 -11.96 -16.96
CA GLU A 110 9.10 -13.16 -17.78
C GLU A 110 8.73 -12.82 -19.23
N ILE A 111 7.80 -11.86 -19.41
CA ILE A 111 7.41 -11.36 -20.73
C ILE A 111 8.60 -10.73 -21.46
N ASP A 112 9.33 -9.83 -20.82
CA ASP A 112 10.47 -9.14 -21.43
C ASP A 112 11.54 -10.15 -21.89
N LYS A 113 11.86 -11.13 -21.05
CA LYS A 113 12.78 -12.22 -21.39
C LYS A 113 12.31 -13.01 -22.61
N VAL A 114 11.03 -13.41 -22.65
CA VAL A 114 10.49 -14.21 -23.75
C VAL A 114 10.44 -13.41 -25.06
N LEU A 115 10.09 -12.13 -25.00
CA LEU A 115 10.11 -11.26 -26.17
C LEU A 115 11.55 -11.03 -26.70
N ASP A 116 12.55 -10.92 -25.82
CA ASP A 116 13.96 -10.88 -26.21
C ASP A 116 14.40 -12.19 -26.90
N GLU A 117 13.96 -13.36 -26.42
CA GLU A 117 14.19 -14.65 -27.11
C GLU A 117 13.53 -14.67 -28.50
N TYR A 118 12.30 -14.18 -28.62
CA TYR A 118 11.58 -14.12 -29.90
C TYR A 118 12.27 -13.19 -30.90
N SER A 119 12.84 -12.07 -30.43
CA SER A 119 13.66 -11.17 -31.26
C SER A 119 14.89 -11.86 -31.88
N LYS A 120 15.37 -12.91 -31.23
CA LYS A 120 16.50 -13.76 -31.65
C LYS A 120 16.05 -15.02 -32.40
N GLN A 121 14.79 -15.06 -32.84
CA GLN A 121 14.15 -16.18 -33.53
C GLN A 121 14.06 -17.46 -32.69
N ASN A 122 14.17 -17.37 -31.37
CA ASN A 122 14.01 -18.50 -30.46
C ASN A 122 12.59 -18.51 -29.89
N PHE A 123 11.71 -19.33 -30.47
CA PHE A 123 10.29 -19.43 -30.08
C PHE A 123 9.97 -20.67 -29.24
N LEU A 124 10.94 -21.18 -28.46
CA LEU A 124 10.75 -22.39 -27.66
C LEU A 124 10.08 -22.13 -26.31
N THR A 125 10.34 -20.97 -25.71
CA THR A 125 9.91 -20.65 -24.35
C THR A 125 8.49 -20.10 -24.33
N SER A 126 7.73 -20.51 -23.29
CA SER A 126 6.39 -20.03 -22.98
C SER A 126 6.36 -19.37 -21.61
N ILE A 127 5.40 -18.46 -21.45
CA ILE A 127 5.11 -17.73 -20.22
C ILE A 127 4.11 -18.52 -19.38
N ASN A 128 4.22 -18.45 -18.05
CA ASN A 128 3.22 -18.97 -17.14
C ASN A 128 1.88 -18.20 -17.21
N GLU A 129 0.81 -18.86 -17.64
CA GLU A 129 -0.54 -18.27 -17.77
C GLU A 129 -1.35 -18.28 -16.47
N ASP A 130 -0.87 -18.94 -15.42
CA ASP A 130 -1.60 -19.14 -14.16
C ASP A 130 -1.21 -18.16 -13.04
N LEU A 131 -0.22 -17.29 -13.30
CA LEU A 131 0.21 -16.27 -12.35
C LEU A 131 -0.94 -15.34 -11.97
N PHE A 132 -1.79 -14.98 -12.94
CA PHE A 132 -3.03 -14.24 -12.74
C PHE A 132 -4.25 -15.14 -12.92
N ARG A 133 -5.27 -14.92 -12.09
CA ARG A 133 -6.52 -15.71 -12.15
C ARG A 133 -7.39 -15.33 -13.36
N GLY A 134 -7.24 -14.12 -13.89
CA GLY A 134 -8.05 -13.57 -14.98
C GLY A 134 -7.70 -12.10 -15.26
N GLY A 135 -8.51 -11.46 -16.11
CA GLY A 135 -8.32 -10.08 -16.53
C GLY A 135 -7.19 -9.89 -17.55
N GLU A 136 -6.88 -8.64 -17.87
CA GLU A 136 -5.98 -8.33 -18.98
C GLU A 136 -4.53 -8.80 -18.78
N LEU A 137 -4.05 -8.86 -17.53
CA LEU A 137 -2.73 -9.41 -17.25
C LEU A 137 -2.66 -10.92 -17.55
N LYS A 138 -3.75 -11.66 -17.35
CA LYS A 138 -3.83 -13.07 -17.79
C LYS A 138 -3.88 -13.15 -19.32
N ASN A 139 -4.69 -12.32 -19.96
CA ASN A 139 -4.81 -12.27 -21.42
C ASN A 139 -3.47 -11.94 -22.08
N LEU A 140 -2.64 -11.10 -21.45
CA LEU A 140 -1.30 -10.78 -21.90
C LEU A 140 -0.41 -12.02 -21.97
N SER A 141 -0.33 -12.81 -20.89
CA SER A 141 0.45 -14.07 -20.87
C SER A 141 -0.03 -15.06 -21.95
N ILE A 142 -1.34 -15.24 -22.08
CA ILE A 142 -1.95 -16.10 -23.11
C ILE A 142 -1.60 -15.58 -24.52
N GLY A 143 -1.69 -14.27 -24.73
CA GLY A 143 -1.41 -13.65 -26.02
C GLY A 143 0.03 -13.83 -26.47
N VAL A 144 1.00 -13.74 -25.56
CA VAL A 144 2.42 -13.99 -25.89
C VAL A 144 2.65 -15.45 -26.27
N ASN A 145 2.06 -16.40 -25.54
CA ASN A 145 2.14 -17.82 -25.88
C ASN A 145 1.46 -18.14 -27.21
N TYR A 146 0.33 -17.49 -27.51
CA TYR A 146 -0.35 -17.64 -28.79
C TYR A 146 0.54 -17.16 -29.95
N LEU A 147 1.23 -16.02 -29.80
CA LEU A 147 2.15 -15.50 -30.81
C LEU A 147 3.27 -16.49 -31.14
N LYS A 148 3.86 -17.11 -30.12
CA LYS A 148 4.86 -18.17 -30.25
C LYS A 148 4.37 -19.33 -31.10
N ASP A 149 3.17 -19.83 -30.80
CA ASP A 149 2.58 -20.97 -31.49
C ASP A 149 2.32 -20.65 -32.97
N GLU A 150 1.77 -19.46 -33.27
CA GLU A 150 1.49 -19.04 -34.65
C GLU A 150 2.77 -18.81 -35.47
N ILE A 151 3.81 -18.20 -34.87
CA ILE A 151 5.11 -18.06 -35.56
C ILE A 151 5.71 -19.42 -35.85
N THR A 152 5.70 -20.33 -34.87
CA THR A 152 6.25 -21.68 -35.04
C THR A 152 5.51 -22.46 -36.13
N LYS A 153 4.16 -22.39 -36.17
CA LYS A 153 3.35 -22.99 -37.24
C LYS A 153 3.71 -22.43 -38.61
N ASN A 154 3.85 -21.10 -38.73
CA ASN A 154 4.21 -20.46 -39.98
C ASN A 154 5.58 -20.93 -40.47
N LEU A 155 6.60 -20.94 -39.60
CA LEU A 155 7.94 -21.45 -39.93
C LEU A 155 7.89 -22.90 -40.43
N MET A 156 7.16 -23.78 -39.72
CA MET A 156 7.00 -25.18 -40.13
C MET A 156 6.29 -25.33 -41.48
N SER A 157 5.32 -24.46 -41.78
CA SER A 157 4.62 -24.48 -43.06
C SER A 157 5.54 -24.07 -44.22
N THR A 158 6.35 -23.02 -44.03
CA THR A 158 7.31 -22.54 -45.04
C THR A 158 8.36 -23.60 -45.36
N TYR A 159 8.89 -24.31 -44.37
CA TYR A 159 9.87 -25.39 -44.59
C TYR A 159 9.31 -26.63 -45.29
N ARG A 160 7.98 -26.82 -45.31
CA ARG A 160 7.31 -27.96 -45.97
C ARG A 160 6.92 -27.69 -47.43
N THR A 161 7.13 -26.46 -47.91
CA THR A 161 6.83 -26.04 -49.29
C THR A 161 8.11 -25.93 -50.09
#